data_AF-A0A537E9H8-F1
#
_entry.id   AF-A0A537E9H8-F1
#
_cell.length_a   1.000
_cell.length_b   1.000
_cell.length_c   1.000
_cell.angle_alpha   90.00
_cell.angle_beta   90.00
_cell.angle_gamma   90.00
#
_symmetry.space_group_name_H-M   'P 1'
#
loop_
_entity.id
_entity.type
_entity.pdbx_description
1 polymer ?
#
loop_
_entity_poly.entity_id
_entity_poly.type
_entity_poly.pdbx_seq_one_letter_code
_entity_poly.pdbx_strand_id
1 'polypeptide(L)'
;MSETPVLILREGTSRSRGRDAQRSNIMAAKIVAEIVRSTIGPRGMDKMLVAGMGDIVITNDGATIMKEMDVQNPAAKMIVEISKTQDSEVGDGTTTAVVLAGELLAGAETLLDKDVH
;
A
#
# COMPACT_ATOMS: atom_id res chain seq x y z
N MET A 1 46.02 -5.75 14.36
CA MET A 1 45.12 -4.74 14.96
C MET A 1 43.72 -5.20 14.63
N SER A 2 42.92 -5.54 15.64
CA SER A 2 41.55 -6.05 15.46
C SER A 2 40.67 -4.92 14.94
N GLU A 3 40.15 -5.05 13.72
CA GLU A 3 39.15 -4.11 13.19
C GLU A 3 37.87 -4.28 13.98
N THR A 4 37.60 -3.37 14.92
CA THR A 4 36.31 -3.29 15.60
C THR A 4 35.23 -3.04 14.55
N PRO A 5 34.24 -3.92 14.39
CA PRO A 5 33.20 -3.72 13.38
C PRO A 5 32.45 -2.42 13.65
N VAL A 6 32.48 -1.50 12.68
CA VAL A 6 31.76 -0.23 12.76
C VAL A 6 30.27 -0.52 12.61
N LEU A 7 29.51 -0.31 13.68
CA LEU A 7 28.06 -0.48 13.69
C LEU A 7 27.40 0.72 12.97
N ILE A 8 27.11 0.59 11.67
CA ILE A 8 26.51 1.65 10.84
C ILE A 8 25.01 1.85 11.14
N LEU A 9 24.32 0.81 11.62
CA LEU A 9 22.88 0.83 11.91
C LEU A 9 22.63 0.40 13.35
N ARG A 10 21.63 1.00 14.01
CA ARG A 10 21.20 0.56 15.35
C ARG A 10 20.76 -0.91 15.31
N GLU A 11 21.03 -1.64 16.39
CA GLU A 11 20.50 -3.00 16.57
C GLU A 11 18.97 -3.01 16.42
N GLY A 12 18.45 -4.02 15.72
CA GLY A 12 17.03 -4.10 15.36
C GLY A 12 16.65 -3.40 14.04
N THR A 13 17.57 -2.73 13.35
CA THR A 13 17.29 -2.12 12.04
C THR A 13 17.32 -3.17 10.93
N SER A 14 16.19 -3.38 10.26
CA SER A 14 16.12 -4.17 9.03
C SER A 14 16.46 -3.32 7.79
N ARG A 15 17.23 -3.86 6.85
CA ARG A 15 17.52 -3.19 5.56
C ARG A 15 17.30 -4.13 4.39
N SER A 16 16.36 -3.78 3.51
CA SER A 16 16.23 -4.37 2.18
C SER A 16 17.00 -3.54 1.15
N ARG A 17 17.47 -4.16 0.06
CA ARG A 17 18.21 -3.48 -1.02
C ARG A 17 17.84 -4.05 -2.39
N GLY A 18 18.08 -3.26 -3.44
CA GLY A 18 17.98 -3.70 -4.83
C GLY A 18 16.59 -4.22 -5.20
N ARG A 19 16.55 -5.28 -6.03
CA ARG A 19 15.32 -5.86 -6.58
C ARG A 19 14.37 -6.36 -5.49
N ASP A 20 14.89 -6.90 -4.40
CA ASP A 20 14.05 -7.42 -3.32
C ASP A 20 13.26 -6.30 -2.62
N ALA A 21 13.89 -5.15 -2.42
CA ALA A 21 13.21 -3.97 -1.89
C ALA A 21 12.14 -3.45 -2.86
N GLN A 22 12.47 -3.37 -4.15
CA GLN A 22 11.53 -2.93 -5.19
C GLN A 22 10.30 -3.85 -5.25
N ARG A 23 10.51 -5.17 -5.32
CA ARG A 23 9.45 -6.17 -5.36
C ARG A 23 8.60 -6.16 -4.10
N SER A 24 9.21 -6.04 -2.92
CA SER A 24 8.47 -5.93 -1.66
C SER A 24 7.58 -4.70 -1.61
N ASN A 25 8.06 -3.55 -2.09
CA ASN A 25 7.29 -2.31 -2.13
C ASN A 25 6.13 -2.40 -3.13
N ILE A 26 6.38 -2.94 -4.32
CA ILE A 26 5.35 -3.13 -5.36
C ILE A 26 4.28 -4.11 -4.88
N MET A 27 4.69 -5.22 -4.26
CA MET A 27 3.76 -6.20 -3.70
C MET A 27 2.85 -5.57 -2.64
N ALA A 28 3.42 -4.77 -1.74
CA ALA A 28 2.65 -4.08 -0.71
C ALA A 28 1.59 -3.14 -1.33
N ALA A 29 1.95 -2.40 -2.38
CA ALA A 29 1.02 -1.53 -3.09
C ALA A 29 -0.09 -2.31 -3.82
N LYS A 30 0.28 -3.40 -4.51
CA LYS A 30 -0.67 -4.28 -5.20
C LYS A 30 -1.71 -4.86 -4.23
N ILE A 31 -1.28 -5.29 -3.05
CA ILE A 31 -2.19 -5.83 -2.03
C ILE A 31 -3.23 -4.78 -1.61
N VAL A 32 -2.81 -3.54 -1.33
CA VAL A 32 -3.74 -2.46 -0.97
C VAL A 32 -4.74 -2.19 -2.10
N ALA A 33 -4.26 -2.12 -3.35
CA ALA A 33 -5.11 -1.93 -4.52
C ALA A 33 -6.14 -3.05 -4.70
N GLU A 34 -5.74 -4.32 -4.52
CA GLU A 34 -6.65 -5.46 -4.62
C GLU A 34 -7.76 -5.44 -3.56
N ILE A 35 -7.45 -5.01 -2.34
CA ILE A 35 -8.44 -4.94 -1.24
C ILE A 35 -9.61 -4.03 -1.62
N VAL A 36 -9.31 -2.88 -2.22
CA VAL A 36 -10.32 -1.85 -2.56
C VAL A 36 -10.85 -1.99 -4.00
N ARG A 37 -10.22 -2.79 -4.87
CA ARG A 37 -10.60 -2.94 -6.29
C ARG A 37 -12.10 -3.19 -6.49
N SER A 38 -12.68 -4.06 -5.68
CA SER A 38 -14.08 -4.42 -5.84
C SER A 38 -15.08 -3.36 -5.39
N THR A 39 -14.64 -2.25 -4.80
CA THR A 39 -15.52 -1.15 -4.38
C THR A 39 -15.74 -0.12 -5.49
N ILE A 40 -15.08 -0.29 -6.65
CA ILE A 40 -15.25 0.62 -7.80
C ILE A 40 -16.63 0.50 -8.44
N GLY A 41 -17.24 1.66 -8.66
CA GLY A 41 -18.42 1.83 -9.51
C GLY A 41 -19.76 1.65 -8.80
N PRO A 42 -20.88 1.83 -9.52
CA PRO A 42 -22.22 1.82 -8.93
C PRO A 42 -22.68 0.44 -8.41
N ARG A 43 -21.92 -0.63 -8.74
CA ARG A 43 -22.10 -1.99 -8.22
C ARG A 43 -20.89 -2.43 -7.38
N GLY A 44 -20.16 -1.48 -6.80
CA GLY A 44 -19.07 -1.75 -5.88
C GLY A 44 -19.57 -2.59 -4.71
N MET A 45 -18.78 -3.60 -4.32
CA MET A 45 -19.08 -4.47 -3.20
C MET A 45 -18.70 -3.79 -1.89
N ASP A 46 -19.60 -3.84 -0.91
CA ASP A 46 -19.28 -3.43 0.46
C ASP A 46 -18.22 -4.33 1.08
N LYS A 47 -17.38 -3.75 1.92
CA LYS A 47 -16.40 -4.46 2.74
C LYS A 47 -16.86 -4.46 4.18
N MET A 48 -16.82 -5.63 4.81
CA MET A 48 -16.99 -5.78 6.24
C MET A 48 -15.61 -5.71 6.90
N LEU A 49 -15.39 -4.64 7.67
CA LEU A 49 -14.19 -4.39 8.44
C LEU A 49 -14.48 -4.76 9.89
N VAL A 50 -13.61 -5.57 10.49
CA VAL A 50 -13.75 -6.04 11.87
C VAL A 50 -12.57 -5.54 12.67
N ALA A 51 -12.81 -4.61 13.59
CA ALA A 51 -11.79 -4.08 14.47
C ALA A 51 -11.58 -4.99 15.70
N GLY A 52 -10.43 -4.82 16.39
CA GLY A 52 -10.00 -5.72 17.47
C GLY A 52 -10.95 -5.80 18.68
N MET A 53 -11.83 -4.81 18.90
CA MET A 53 -12.83 -4.80 19.98
C MET A 53 -14.20 -5.36 19.58
N GLY A 54 -14.32 -5.91 18.36
CA GLY A 54 -15.60 -6.43 17.84
C GLY A 54 -16.48 -5.38 17.17
N ASP A 55 -15.98 -4.15 17.00
CA ASP A 55 -16.64 -3.13 16.19
C ASP A 55 -16.61 -3.56 14.72
N ILE A 56 -17.78 -3.51 14.08
CA ILE A 56 -17.97 -3.89 12.68
C ILE A 56 -18.37 -2.65 11.90
N VAL A 57 -17.60 -2.33 10.86
CA VAL A 57 -17.89 -1.26 9.91
C VAL A 57 -18.14 -1.91 8.55
N ILE A 58 -19.31 -1.66 7.96
CA ILE A 58 -19.64 -2.09 6.60
C ILE A 58 -19.66 -0.85 5.72
N THR A 59 -18.78 -0.79 4.73
CA THR A 59 -18.66 0.37 3.83
C THR A 59 -18.06 -0.01 2.48
N ASN A 60 -18.42 0.74 1.45
CA ASN A 60 -17.76 0.70 0.14
C ASN A 60 -16.86 1.92 -0.11
N ASP A 61 -16.84 2.91 0.79
CA ASP A 61 -16.00 4.08 0.65
C ASP A 61 -14.52 3.70 0.83
N GLY A 62 -13.74 3.88 -0.24
CA GLY A 62 -12.32 3.54 -0.27
C GLY A 62 -11.51 4.29 0.80
N ALA A 63 -11.84 5.57 1.06
CA ALA A 63 -11.12 6.36 2.05
C ALA A 63 -11.34 5.85 3.46
N THR A 64 -12.58 5.48 3.81
CA THR A 64 -12.92 4.85 5.09
C THR A 64 -12.24 3.49 5.23
N ILE A 65 -12.30 2.64 4.19
CA ILE A 65 -11.63 1.32 4.22
C ILE A 65 -10.14 1.47 4.52
N MET A 66 -9.46 2.41 3.86
CA MET A 66 -8.02 2.63 4.04
C MET A 66 -7.67 3.29 5.38
N LYS A 67 -8.57 4.06 6.00
CA LYS A 67 -8.39 4.61 7.35
C LYS A 67 -8.42 3.52 8.42
N GLU A 68 -9.25 2.49 8.25
CA GLU A 68 -9.39 1.36 9.18
C GLU A 68 -8.30 0.29 9.02
N MET A 69 -7.57 0.29 7.90
CA MET A 69 -6.50 -0.68 7.67
C MET A 69 -5.23 -0.38 8.49
N ASP A 70 -4.82 -1.32 9.34
CA ASP A 70 -3.51 -1.26 10.00
C ASP A 70 -2.40 -1.72 9.05
N VAL A 71 -1.76 -0.76 8.39
CA VAL A 71 -0.69 -0.99 7.42
C VAL A 71 0.67 -0.73 8.06
N GLN A 72 1.55 -1.74 8.08
CA GLN A 72 2.91 -1.61 8.62
C GLN A 72 3.95 -1.25 7.54
N ASN A 73 3.78 -1.74 6.31
CA ASN A 73 4.73 -1.51 5.23
C ASN A 73 4.71 -0.03 4.75
N PRO A 74 5.86 0.66 4.68
CA PRO A 74 5.92 2.07 4.27
C PRO A 74 5.37 2.36 2.87
N ALA A 75 5.61 1.47 1.90
CA ALA A 75 5.09 1.64 0.55
C ALA A 75 3.56 1.54 0.51
N ALA A 76 2.99 0.60 1.25
CA ALA A 76 1.53 0.51 1.39
C ALA A 76 0.94 1.73 2.13
N LYS A 77 1.63 2.29 3.15
CA LYS A 77 1.22 3.56 3.79
C LYS A 77 1.19 4.69 2.77
N MET A 78 2.18 4.80 1.89
CA MET A 78 2.18 5.81 0.83
C MET A 78 0.97 5.65 -0.10
N ILE A 79 0.57 4.43 -0.44
CA ILE A 79 -0.62 4.18 -1.26
C ILE A 79 -1.90 4.61 -0.52
N VAL A 80 -2.01 4.35 0.78
CA VAL A 80 -3.13 4.83 1.61
C VAL A 80 -3.21 6.36 1.63
N GLU A 81 -2.07 7.06 1.69
CA GLU A 81 -2.04 8.52 1.67
C GLU A 81 -2.55 9.12 0.34
N ILE A 82 -2.36 8.44 -0.80
CA ILE A 82 -2.95 8.87 -2.09
C ILE A 82 -4.47 9.03 -1.96
N SER A 83 -5.12 8.05 -1.32
CA SER A 83 -6.57 8.11 -1.10
C SER A 83 -6.97 9.28 -0.21
N LYS A 84 -6.22 9.55 0.87
CA LYS A 84 -6.55 10.63 1.80
C LYS A 84 -6.41 11.99 1.15
N THR A 85 -5.38 12.18 0.32
CA THR A 85 -5.22 13.42 -0.46
C THR A 85 -6.33 13.56 -1.49
N GLN A 86 -6.70 12.48 -2.19
CA GLN A 86 -7.79 12.53 -3.16
C GLN A 86 -9.15 12.86 -2.49
N ASP A 87 -9.40 12.28 -1.30
CA ASP A 87 -10.56 12.55 -0.45
C ASP A 87 -10.61 14.02 -0.01
N SER A 88 -9.47 14.60 0.41
CA SER A 88 -9.42 16.00 0.87
C SER A 88 -9.58 17.02 -0.25
N GLU A 89 -9.09 16.73 -1.45
CA GLU A 89 -9.09 17.69 -2.57
C GLU A 89 -10.43 17.67 -3.34
N VAL A 90 -10.96 16.48 -3.65
CA VAL A 90 -12.11 16.31 -4.54
C VAL A 90 -13.26 15.57 -3.87
N GLY A 91 -12.97 14.69 -2.90
CA GLY A 91 -13.97 13.88 -2.19
C GLY A 91 -14.52 12.69 -2.99
N ASP A 92 -13.96 12.40 -4.16
CA ASP A 92 -14.33 11.25 -5.00
C ASP A 92 -13.10 10.73 -5.76
N GLY A 93 -13.20 9.52 -6.32
CA GLY A 93 -12.14 8.86 -7.07
C GLY A 93 -11.05 8.27 -6.19
N THR A 94 -11.26 8.20 -4.88
CA THR A 94 -10.32 7.68 -3.87
C THR A 94 -9.87 6.25 -4.20
N THR A 95 -10.84 5.36 -4.43
CA THR A 95 -10.58 3.98 -4.85
C THR A 95 -9.88 3.91 -6.21
N THR A 96 -10.31 4.72 -7.18
CA THR A 96 -9.73 4.75 -8.53
C THR A 96 -8.26 5.16 -8.48
N ALA A 97 -7.92 6.18 -7.70
CA ALA A 97 -6.55 6.67 -7.55
C ALA A 97 -5.62 5.57 -7.00
N VAL A 98 -6.10 4.83 -6.00
CA VAL A 98 -5.33 3.75 -5.37
C VAL A 98 -5.18 2.54 -6.27
N VAL A 99 -6.25 2.12 -6.95
CA VAL A 99 -6.18 1.01 -7.91
C VAL A 99 -5.26 1.38 -9.07
N LEU A 100 -5.35 2.60 -9.59
CA LEU A 100 -4.47 3.07 -10.66
C LEU A 100 -3.00 3.05 -10.22
N ALA A 101 -2.68 3.53 -9.02
CA ALA A 101 -1.31 3.49 -8.49
C ALA A 101 -0.78 2.05 -8.36
N GLY A 102 -1.62 1.12 -7.88
CA GLY A 102 -1.29 -0.30 -7.80
C GLY A 102 -1.02 -0.94 -9.16
N GLU A 103 -1.84 -0.63 -10.17
CA GLU A 103 -1.67 -1.13 -11.54
C GLU A 103 -0.41 -0.56 -12.21
N LEU A 104 -0.11 0.72 -12.00
CA LEU A 104 1.12 1.33 -12.51
C LEU A 104 2.37 0.65 -11.93
N LEU A 105 2.36 0.32 -10.64
CA LEU A 105 3.44 -0.41 -9.99
C LEU A 105 3.53 -1.87 -10.45
N ALA A 106 2.39 -2.53 -10.71
CA ALA A 106 2.37 -3.85 -11.32
C ALA A 106 2.96 -3.83 -12.74
N GLY A 107 2.65 -2.80 -13.53
CA GLY A 107 3.28 -2.58 -14.83
C GLY A 107 4.79 -2.34 -14.71
N ALA A 108 5.22 -1.53 -13.74
CA ALA A 108 6.63 -1.29 -13.48
C ALA A 108 7.39 -2.57 -13.09
N GLU A 109 6.77 -3.50 -12.34
CA GLU A 109 7.35 -4.81 -12.02
C GLU A 109 7.76 -5.58 -13.28
N THR A 110 6.92 -5.56 -14.31
CA THR A 110 7.23 -6.24 -15.60
C THR A 110 8.38 -5.58 -16.36
N LEU A 111 8.61 -4.28 -16.15
CA LEU A 111 9.73 -3.56 -16.74
C LEU A 111 11.03 -3.86 -15.99
N LEU A 112 10.96 -3.95 -14.66
CA LEU A 112 12.10 -4.36 -13.83
C LEU A 112 12.57 -5.79 -14.17
N ASP A 113 11.63 -6.69 -14.49
CA ASP A 113 11.97 -8.05 -14.95
C ASP A 113 12.67 -8.07 -16.31
N LYS A 114 12.56 -7.00 -17.10
CA LYS A 114 13.28 -6.78 -18.36
C LYS A 114 14.56 -5.96 -18.17
N ASP A 115 15.00 -5.77 -16.93
CA ASP A 115 16.15 -4.95 -16.54
C ASP A 115 16.05 -3.49 -17.02
N VAL A 116 14.83 -2.96 -17.17
CA VAL A 116 14.59 -1.52 -17.38
C VAL A 116 14.68 -0.81 -16.04
N HIS A 117 15.55 0.20 -15.96
CA HIS A 117 15.69 1.05 -14.76
C HIS A 117 14.51 2.01 -14.61
#